data_AF-A0A2M7WNE3-F1
#
_entry.id   AF-A0A2M7WNE3-F1
#
_cell.length_a   1.000
_cell.length_b   1.000
_cell.length_c   1.000
_cell.angle_alpha   90.00
_cell.angle_beta   90.00
_cell.angle_gamma   90.00
#
_symmetry.space_group_name_H-M   'P 1'
#
loop_
_entity.id
_entity.type
_entity.pdbx_description
1 polymer ?
#
loop_
_entity_poly.entity_id
_entity_poly.type
_entity_poly.pdbx_seq_one_letter_code
_entity_poly.pdbx_strand_id
1 'polypeptide(L)'
;MTEIGRLNKLRVVKQLDFGVYLDGGELGEILMPVRYVPVQCDIGDELEVFIYRDSEDRLIATTEKPFAMVGEFALLKVVAVNQTGAFLNWGLMKDLLVPYSEQKPRMEEGKLYVV
;
A
#
# COMPACT_ATOMS: atom_id res chain seq x y z
N MET A 1 0.66 14.19 -11.12
CA MET A 1 -0.56 13.36 -11.03
C MET A 1 -0.28 12.29 -10.00
N THR A 2 -1.18 12.08 -9.06
CA THR A 2 -1.01 11.08 -7.99
C THR A 2 -1.26 9.68 -8.55
N GLU A 3 -0.33 8.76 -8.32
CA GLU A 3 -0.36 7.41 -8.88
C GLU A 3 -0.60 6.36 -7.80
N ILE A 4 -1.61 5.51 -8.00
CA ILE A 4 -1.88 4.36 -7.12
C ILE A 4 -0.84 3.27 -7.40
N GLY A 5 -0.33 2.65 -6.34
CA GLY A 5 0.69 1.60 -6.43
C GLY A 5 2.10 2.12 -6.70
N ARG A 6 2.35 3.41 -6.42
CA ARG A 6 3.66 4.07 -6.54
C ARG A 6 3.92 5.03 -5.37
N LEU A 7 5.17 5.46 -5.22
CA LEU A 7 5.54 6.55 -4.32
C LEU A 7 5.14 7.89 -4.93
N ASN A 8 4.60 8.75 -4.08
CA ASN A 8 4.15 10.10 -4.41
C ASN A 8 4.67 11.07 -3.36
N LYS A 9 4.98 12.30 -3.76
CA LYS A 9 5.22 13.40 -2.82
C LYS A 9 3.93 14.20 -2.69
N LEU A 10 3.28 14.09 -1.54
CA LEU A 10 1.98 14.73 -1.29
C LEU A 10 2.07 15.67 -0.08
N ARG A 11 1.32 16.77 -0.15
CA ARG A 11 1.29 17.79 0.89
C ARG A 11 0.23 17.49 1.94
N VAL A 12 0.57 17.68 3.21
CA VAL A 12 -0.37 17.61 4.35
C VAL A 12 -1.31 18.80 4.31
N VAL A 13 -2.62 18.53 4.26
CA VAL A 13 -3.67 19.57 4.21
C VAL A 13 -4.50 19.64 5.48
N LYS A 14 -4.52 18.57 6.27
CA LYS A 14 -5.33 18.48 7.51
C LYS A 14 -4.73 17.47 8.47
N GLN A 15 -4.84 17.75 9.77
CA GLN A 15 -4.38 16.88 10.84
C GLN A 15 -5.51 16.61 11.83
N LEU A 16 -5.64 15.35 12.24
CA LEU A 16 -6.63 14.83 13.17
C LEU A 16 -5.97 13.82 14.12
N ASP A 17 -6.66 13.46 15.20
CA ASP A 17 -6.11 12.53 16.21
C ASP A 17 -5.76 11.14 15.65
N PHE A 18 -6.42 10.71 14.57
CA PHE A 18 -6.22 9.39 13.96
C PHE A 18 -5.32 9.40 12.72
N GLY A 19 -4.78 10.56 12.31
CA GLY A 19 -3.89 10.66 11.16
C GLY A 19 -3.93 12.03 10.48
N VAL A 20 -3.32 12.10 9.30
CA VAL A 20 -3.31 13.31 8.47
C VAL A 20 -3.93 13.04 7.11
N TYR A 21 -4.54 14.06 6.51
CA TYR A 21 -4.96 13.99 5.11
C TYR A 21 -3.91 14.68 4.24
N LEU A 22 -3.63 14.02 3.11
CA LEU A 22 -2.72 14.46 2.08
C LEU A 22 -3.52 14.90 0.84
N ASP A 23 -3.06 15.95 0.17
CA ASP A 23 -3.62 16.38 -1.10
C ASP A 23 -3.26 15.38 -2.20
N GLY A 24 -4.22 14.54 -2.59
CA GLY A 24 -4.09 13.57 -3.68
C GLY A 24 -4.45 14.14 -5.05
N GLY A 25 -4.74 15.44 -5.19
CA GLY A 25 -5.17 16.07 -6.43
C GLY A 25 -6.52 15.50 -6.91
N GLU A 26 -6.54 14.92 -8.11
CA GLU A 26 -7.77 14.35 -8.70
C GLU A 26 -8.33 13.16 -7.90
N LEU A 27 -7.51 12.51 -7.07
CA LEU A 27 -7.95 11.43 -6.18
C LEU A 27 -8.61 11.95 -4.89
N GLY A 28 -8.64 13.27 -4.69
CA GLY A 28 -9.16 13.90 -3.48
C GLY A 28 -8.19 13.82 -2.29
N GLU A 29 -8.72 14.03 -1.09
CA GLU A 29 -7.95 13.91 0.15
C GLU A 29 -7.71 12.43 0.50
N ILE A 30 -6.44 12.06 0.70
CA ILE A 30 -6.05 10.67 1.05
C ILE A 30 -5.59 10.63 2.49
N LEU A 31 -6.16 9.71 3.28
CA LEU A 31 -5.78 9.53 4.68
C LEU A 31 -4.43 8.81 4.80
N MET A 32 -3.53 9.34 5.63
CA MET A 32 -2.42 8.62 6.21
C MET A 32 -2.68 8.38 7.71
N PRO A 33 -2.94 7.13 8.14
CA PRO A 33 -3.13 6.78 9.54
C PRO A 33 -1.99 7.24 10.45
N VAL A 34 -2.31 7.60 11.70
CA VAL A 34 -1.36 8.13 12.70
C VAL A 34 -0.11 7.27 12.88
N ARG A 35 -0.23 5.94 12.74
CA ARG A 35 0.91 5.00 12.84
C ARG A 35 1.99 5.20 11.79
N TYR A 36 1.66 5.83 10.65
CA TYR A 36 2.58 6.12 9.55
C TYR A 36 3.00 7.59 9.51
N VAL A 37 2.45 8.43 10.40
CA VAL A 37 2.81 9.85 10.46
C VAL A 37 4.22 9.99 11.06
N PRO A 38 5.18 10.65 10.38
CA PRO A 38 6.49 10.93 10.94
C PRO A 38 6.41 11.76 12.22
N VAL A 39 7.41 11.60 13.09
CA VAL A 39 7.57 12.46 14.27
C VAL A 39 7.83 13.89 13.78
N GLN A 40 7.02 14.85 14.23
CA GLN A 40 7.02 16.26 13.75
C GLN A 40 6.52 16.42 12.31
N CYS A 41 5.24 16.13 12.10
CA CYS A 41 4.55 16.39 10.85
C CYS A 41 3.46 17.44 11.08
N ASP A 42 3.57 18.56 10.37
CA ASP A 42 2.67 19.70 10.45
C ASP A 42 1.90 19.91 9.12
N ILE A 43 0.80 20.67 9.20
CA ILE A 43 0.05 21.07 8.00
C ILE A 43 0.95 21.92 7.10
N GLY A 44 1.06 21.52 5.85
CA GLY A 44 1.91 22.17 4.86
C GLY A 44 3.16 21.37 4.48
N ASP A 45 3.54 20.38 5.28
CA ASP A 45 4.68 19.52 4.98
C ASP A 45 4.44 18.63 3.77
N GLU A 46 5.51 18.29 3.05
CA GLU A 46 5.48 17.31 1.98
C GLU A 46 6.05 15.97 2.44
N LEU A 47 5.30 14.90 2.19
CA LEU A 47 5.68 13.54 2.56
C LEU A 47 5.80 12.65 1.33
N GLU A 48 6.85 11.84 1.28
CA GLU A 48 6.97 10.74 0.33
C GLU A 48 6.17 9.53 0.86
N VAL A 49 5.09 9.19 0.17
CA VAL A 49 4.12 8.15 0.60
C VAL A 49 3.78 7.19 -0.53
N PHE A 50 3.54 5.93 -0.19
CA PHE A 50 2.98 4.93 -1.07
C PHE A 50 1.45 4.95 -1.00
N ILE A 51 0.77 4.99 -2.15
CA ILE A 51 -0.69 5.02 -2.23
C ILE A 51 -1.24 3.64 -2.60
N TYR A 52 -2.10 3.07 -1.76
CA TYR A 52 -2.73 1.78 -2.01
C TYR A 52 -4.16 1.70 -1.44
N ARG A 53 -4.80 0.54 -1.62
CA ARG A 53 -6.15 0.27 -1.10
C ARG A 53 -6.08 -0.63 0.13
N ASP A 54 -6.69 -0.18 1.23
CA ASP A 54 -6.81 -0.95 2.46
C ASP A 54 -7.80 -2.13 2.32
N SER A 55 -8.15 -2.79 3.44
CA SER A 55 -9.12 -3.90 3.44
C SER A 55 -10.57 -3.49 3.19
N GLU A 56 -10.90 -2.20 3.32
CA GLU A 56 -12.22 -1.62 3.08
C GLU A 56 -12.33 -0.94 1.70
N ASP A 57 -11.37 -1.20 0.82
CA ASP A 57 -11.27 -0.60 -0.52
C ASP A 57 -11.12 0.93 -0.53
N ARG A 58 -10.60 1.49 0.58
CA ARG A 58 -10.31 2.93 0.68
C ARG A 58 -8.89 3.23 0.23
N LEU A 59 -8.70 4.35 -0.48
CA LEU A 59 -7.37 4.87 -0.75
C LEU A 59 -6.71 5.32 0.55
N ILE A 60 -5.49 4.85 0.77
CA ILE A 60 -4.71 5.14 1.96
C ILE A 60 -3.26 5.40 1.57
N ALA A 61 -2.63 6.30 2.32
CA ALA A 61 -1.21 6.61 2.21
C ALA A 61 -0.44 5.94 3.37
N THR A 62 0.77 5.48 3.08
CA THR A 62 1.70 4.94 4.08
C THR A 62 3.13 5.37 3.77
N THR A 63 3.95 5.54 4.80
CA THR A 63 5.41 5.70 4.68
C THR A 63 6.15 4.36 4.59
N GLU A 64 5.44 3.24 4.79
CA GLU A 64 5.97 1.91 4.53
C GLU A 64 6.26 1.73 3.05
N LYS A 65 7.34 1.01 2.74
CA LYS A 65 7.78 0.75 1.37
C LYS A 65 7.48 -0.71 1.01
N PRO A 66 6.64 -0.98 0.01
CA PRO A 66 6.44 -2.34 -0.44
C PRO A 66 7.71 -2.88 -1.11
N PHE A 67 7.82 -4.19 -1.24
CA PHE A 67 8.93 -4.84 -1.91
C PHE A 67 8.90 -4.69 -3.43
N ALA A 68 7.75 -4.35 -4.01
CA ALA A 68 7.59 -4.00 -5.42
C ALA A 68 6.44 -2.98 -5.60
N MET A 69 6.57 -2.15 -6.64
CA MET A 69 5.56 -1.20 -7.09
C MET A 69 5.03 -1.54 -8.48
N VAL A 70 4.01 -0.82 -8.95
CA VAL A 70 3.44 -1.03 -10.29
C VAL A 70 4.49 -0.84 -11.38
N GLY A 71 4.79 -1.94 -12.08
CA GLY A 71 5.80 -2.03 -13.13
C GLY A 71 7.08 -2.76 -12.72
N GLU A 72 7.17 -3.21 -11.46
CA GLU A 72 8.31 -3.95 -10.92
C GLU A 72 7.96 -5.40 -10.63
N PHE A 73 8.98 -6.23 -10.41
CA PHE A 73 8.85 -7.63 -10.00
C PHE A 73 9.57 -7.87 -8.68
N ALA A 74 9.03 -8.73 -7.82
CA ALA A 74 9.69 -9.14 -6.58
C ALA A 74 9.46 -10.61 -6.24
N LEU A 75 10.43 -11.20 -5.53
CA LEU A 75 10.30 -12.54 -4.95
C LEU A 75 9.61 -12.44 -3.58
N LEU A 76 8.35 -12.85 -3.51
CA LEU A 76 7.50 -12.68 -2.34
C LEU A 76 7.09 -14.02 -1.73
N LYS A 77 6.95 -14.06 -0.39
CA LYS A 77 6.53 -15.25 0.34
C LYS A 77 5.01 -15.31 0.44
N VAL A 78 4.42 -16.46 0.12
CA VAL A 78 3.01 -16.74 0.38
C VAL A 78 2.81 -16.95 1.87
N VAL A 79 1.97 -16.13 2.50
CA VAL A 79 1.65 -16.21 3.92
C VAL A 79 0.32 -16.90 4.20
N ALA A 80 -0.57 -16.97 3.23
CA ALA A 80 -1.83 -17.71 3.33
C ALA A 80 -2.39 -18.07 1.95
N VAL A 81 -3.19 -19.13 1.89
CA VAL A 81 -4.00 -19.50 0.71
C VAL A 81 -5.44 -19.75 1.16
N ASN A 82 -6.41 -19.22 0.44
CA ASN A 82 -7.84 -19.44 0.72
C ASN A 82 -8.65 -19.66 -0.56
N GLN A 83 -9.98 -19.55 -0.50
CA GLN A 83 -10.86 -19.78 -1.66
C GLN A 83 -10.72 -18.72 -2.78
N THR A 84 -10.16 -17.54 -2.49
CA THR A 84 -9.96 -16.45 -3.45
C THR A 84 -8.63 -16.55 -4.18
N GLY A 85 -7.57 -16.99 -3.50
CA GLY A 85 -6.23 -17.05 -4.05
C GLY A 85 -5.14 -17.16 -2.99
N ALA A 86 -3.93 -16.76 -3.36
CA ALA A 86 -2.77 -16.70 -2.48
C ALA A 86 -2.52 -15.26 -2.02
N PHE A 87 -2.12 -15.12 -0.76
CA PHE A 87 -1.78 -13.85 -0.13
C PHE A 87 -0.28 -13.82 0.13
N LEU A 88 0.39 -12.82 -0.41
CA LEU A 88 1.84 -12.70 -0.36
C LEU A 88 2.23 -11.51 0.51
N ASN A 89 3.21 -11.72 1.39
CA ASN A 89 3.84 -10.63 2.12
C ASN A 89 4.68 -9.81 1.14
N TRP A 90 4.27 -8.57 0.94
CA TRP A 90 4.89 -7.61 0.05
C TRP A 90 5.41 -6.36 0.78
N GLY A 91 5.56 -6.44 2.11
CA GLY A 91 6.17 -5.39 2.92
C GLY A 91 5.20 -4.36 3.52
N LEU A 92 3.90 -4.50 3.29
CA LEU A 92 2.86 -3.65 3.89
C LEU A 92 2.00 -4.43 4.88
N MET A 93 1.25 -3.69 5.72
CA MET A 93 0.31 -4.26 6.68
C MET A 93 -0.74 -5.20 6.07
N LYS A 94 -1.18 -4.93 4.84
CA LYS A 94 -2.12 -5.77 4.10
C LYS A 94 -1.35 -6.64 3.11
N ASP A 95 -1.64 -7.93 3.06
CA ASP A 95 -1.01 -8.84 2.08
C ASP A 95 -1.51 -8.59 0.64
N LEU A 96 -0.64 -8.88 -0.33
CA LEU A 96 -0.94 -8.80 -1.75
C LEU A 96 -1.68 -10.05 -2.20
N LEU A 97 -2.89 -9.89 -2.72
CA LEU A 97 -3.66 -10.99 -3.29
C LEU A 97 -3.19 -11.29 -4.72
N VAL A 98 -2.79 -12.53 -4.97
CA VAL A 98 -2.68 -13.11 -6.31
C VAL A 98 -3.88 -14.05 -6.51
N PRO A 99 -4.92 -13.62 -7.24
CA PRO A 99 -6.12 -14.41 -7.43
C PRO A 99 -5.84 -15.63 -8.30
N TYR A 100 -6.67 -16.67 -8.16
CA TYR A 100 -6.46 -17.94 -8.87
C TYR A 100 -6.47 -17.84 -10.40
N SER A 101 -7.06 -16.80 -10.98
CA SER A 101 -7.04 -16.53 -12.44
C SER A 101 -5.66 -16.08 -12.94
N GLU A 102 -4.85 -15.45 -12.06
CA GLU A 102 -3.54 -14.89 -12.40
C GLU A 102 -2.37 -15.82 -12.00
N GLN A 103 -2.68 -16.99 -11.42
CA GLN A 103 -1.67 -17.98 -11.02
C GLN A 103 -1.37 -18.96 -12.16
N LYS A 104 -0.11 -19.05 -12.60
CA LYS A 104 0.35 -20.09 -13.53
C LYS A 104 0.34 -21.47 -12.85
N PRO A 105 1.30 -21.83 -11.97
CA PRO A 105 1.08 -22.89 -11.00
C PRO A 105 0.29 -22.35 -9.82
N ARG A 106 -0.46 -23.23 -9.14
CA ARG A 106 -1.03 -22.89 -7.84
C ARG A 106 0.09 -22.53 -6.86
N MET A 107 -0.07 -21.39 -6.20
CA MET A 107 0.86 -20.95 -5.17
C MET A 107 0.58 -21.71 -3.87
N GLU A 108 1.64 -22.07 -3.15
CA GLU A 108 1.56 -22.84 -1.91
C GLU A 108 2.05 -21.98 -0.72
N GLU A 109 1.35 -22.10 0.41
CA GLU A 109 1.71 -21.41 1.64
C GLU A 109 3.15 -21.72 2.07
N GLY A 110 3.88 -20.68 2.48
CA GLY A 110 5.27 -20.77 2.90
C GLY A 110 6.30 -20.73 1.77
N LYS A 111 5.91 -20.93 0.50
CA LYS A 111 6.82 -20.85 -0.66
C LYS A 111 7.00 -19.40 -1.16
N LEU A 112 8.03 -19.20 -1.96
CA LEU A 112 8.38 -17.92 -2.59
C LEU A 112 8.07 -17.96 -4.10
N TYR A 113 7.50 -16.88 -4.62
CA TYR A 113 7.18 -16.72 -6.04
C TYR A 113 7.57 -15.33 -6.52
N VAL A 114 8.03 -15.26 -7.77
CA VAL A 114 8.19 -13.96 -8.46
C VAL A 114 6.81 -13.52 -8.94
N VAL A 115 6.41 -12.32 -8.52
CA VAL A 115 5.19 -11.64 -8.99
C VAL A 115 5.55 -10.32 -9.65
#